data_AF-A0A5C5Y1V8-F1
#
_entry.id   AF-A0A5C5Y1V8-F1
#
_cell.length_a   1.000
_cell.length_b   1.000
_cell.length_c   1.000
_cell.angle_alpha   90.00
_cell.angle_beta   90.00
_cell.angle_gamma   90.00
#
_symmetry.space_group_name_H-M   'P 1'
#
loop_
_entity.id
_entity.type
_entity.pdbx_description
1 polymer ?
#
loop_
_entity_poly.entity_id
_entity_poly.type
_entity_poly.pdbx_seq_one_letter_code
_entity_poly.pdbx_strand_id
1 'polypeptide(L)'
;MRVTRKSRPILKDHDRGSIVGHTDDIAITDKSLQVAGVISGVGSTAQEVIATSENGFPWQASLGASADKVVFIPEGKSAKANGRDHKGPVYIARKSTLGEVSFVALGADDNTEARVAANQPDDEDSGEGDDDQEDTILEPVTIPIKPRSCLSRLHAEDVHAAIPIDAVQVPGPCVLQST
;
A
#
# COMPACT_ATOMS: atom_id res chain seq x y z
N MET A 1 -10.03 -2.14 12.55
CA MET A 1 -8.68 -1.54 12.57
C MET A 1 -8.76 -0.06 12.94
N ARG A 2 -7.71 0.50 13.54
CA ARG A 2 -7.55 1.92 13.83
C ARG A 2 -6.58 2.56 12.84
N VAL A 3 -6.94 3.73 12.33
CA VAL A 3 -6.08 4.59 11.52
C VAL A 3 -5.86 5.88 12.30
N THR A 4 -4.63 6.37 12.33
CA THR A 4 -4.31 7.65 13.00
C THR A 4 -4.47 8.80 12.02
N ARG A 5 -4.71 10.02 12.52
CA ARG A 5 -4.80 11.22 11.65
C ARG A 5 -3.50 11.57 10.92
N LYS A 6 -2.35 11.05 11.37
CA LYS A 6 -1.08 11.29 10.71
C LYS A 6 -0.98 10.40 9.48
N SER A 7 -0.55 10.96 8.35
CA SER A 7 -0.18 10.19 7.15
C SER A 7 0.69 8.98 7.50
N ARG A 8 0.47 7.90 6.77
CA ARG A 8 1.26 6.66 6.83
C ARG A 8 2.26 6.69 5.67
N PRO A 9 3.47 6.14 5.83
CA PRO A 9 4.36 5.99 4.69
C PRO A 9 3.78 4.97 3.70
N ILE A 10 4.05 5.20 2.43
CA ILE A 10 3.84 4.25 1.33
C ILE A 10 5.21 3.73 0.93
N LEU A 11 5.42 2.42 1.04
CA LEU A 11 6.70 1.76 0.83
C LEU A 11 6.65 0.80 -0.36
N LYS A 12 7.79 0.19 -0.67
CA LYS A 12 7.88 -1.01 -1.50
C LYS A 12 8.29 -2.19 -0.61
N ASP A 13 7.60 -3.32 -0.74
CA ASP A 13 7.93 -4.59 -0.08
C ASP A 13 8.10 -4.52 1.45
N HIS A 14 7.34 -3.64 2.13
CA HIS A 14 7.42 -3.36 3.57
C HIS A 14 8.80 -2.87 4.07
N ASP A 15 9.73 -2.56 3.16
CA ASP A 15 11.05 -2.09 3.52
C ASP A 15 11.01 -0.58 3.84
N ARG A 16 11.36 -0.25 5.09
CA ARG A 16 11.37 1.13 5.60
C ARG A 16 12.41 2.02 4.91
N GLY A 17 13.42 1.43 4.25
CA GLY A 17 14.36 2.16 3.39
C GLY A 17 13.82 2.45 1.99
N SER A 18 12.83 1.69 1.54
CA SER A 18 12.28 1.72 0.19
C SER A 18 11.03 2.61 0.13
N ILE A 19 11.23 3.92 0.28
CA ILE A 19 10.15 4.92 0.34
C ILE A 19 9.60 5.22 -1.06
N VAL A 20 8.29 5.08 -1.22
CA VAL A 20 7.54 5.47 -2.43
C VAL A 20 6.79 6.79 -2.21
N GLY A 21 6.17 6.96 -1.05
CA GLY A 21 5.40 8.18 -0.77
C GLY A 21 4.74 8.21 0.60
N HIS A 22 3.61 8.90 0.70
CA HIS A 22 2.79 8.96 1.91
C HIS A 22 1.31 9.03 1.58
N THR A 23 0.47 8.55 2.51
CA THR A 23 -0.99 8.58 2.38
C THR A 23 -1.53 9.98 2.64
N ASP A 24 -2.56 10.39 1.91
CA ASP A 24 -3.34 11.61 2.15
C ASP A 24 -4.77 11.30 2.61
N ASP A 25 -5.36 10.20 2.13
CA ASP A 25 -6.67 9.70 2.55
C ASP A 25 -6.65 8.19 2.84
N ILE A 26 -7.37 7.80 3.89
CA ILE A 26 -7.53 6.40 4.28
C ILE A 26 -8.97 6.20 4.74
N ALA A 27 -9.71 5.39 4.00
CA ALA A 27 -11.09 5.04 4.29
C ALA A 27 -11.21 3.54 4.63
N ILE A 28 -11.79 3.24 5.79
CA ILE A 28 -12.18 1.87 6.15
C ILE A 28 -13.67 1.70 5.87
N THR A 29 -14.02 0.69 5.08
CA THR A 29 -15.39 0.21 4.90
C THR A 29 -15.57 -1.14 5.60
N ASP A 30 -16.79 -1.67 5.60
CA ASP A 30 -17.07 -2.99 6.16
C ASP A 30 -16.32 -4.14 5.45
N LYS A 31 -15.87 -3.92 4.21
CA LYS A 31 -15.29 -4.96 3.34
C LYS A 31 -13.93 -4.59 2.73
N SER A 32 -13.50 -3.35 2.87
CA SER A 32 -12.28 -2.86 2.21
C SER A 32 -11.57 -1.76 2.99
N LEU A 33 -10.26 -1.69 2.79
CA LEU A 33 -9.43 -0.57 3.16
C LEU A 33 -9.05 0.16 1.87
N GLN A 34 -9.49 1.40 1.72
CA GLN A 34 -9.10 2.23 0.58
C GLN A 34 -8.06 3.22 1.06
N VAL A 35 -6.96 3.33 0.32
CA VAL A 35 -5.85 4.21 0.65
C VAL A 35 -5.48 5.01 -0.59
N ALA A 36 -5.51 6.33 -0.45
CA ALA A 36 -4.93 7.23 -1.43
C ALA A 36 -3.67 7.87 -0.85
N GLY A 37 -2.82 8.35 -1.74
CA GLY A 37 -1.64 9.08 -1.36
C GLY A 37 -0.91 9.72 -2.51
N VAL A 38 0.22 10.32 -2.19
CA VAL A 38 1.09 10.98 -3.15
C VAL A 38 2.43 10.26 -3.22
N ILE A 39 2.87 9.95 -4.43
CA ILE A 39 4.25 9.52 -4.68
C ILE A 39 5.17 10.72 -4.47
N SER A 40 5.72 10.78 -3.28
CA SER A 40 6.58 11.87 -2.77
C SER A 40 8.00 11.40 -2.49
N GLY A 41 8.26 10.10 -2.62
CA GLY A 41 9.61 9.56 -2.67
C GLY A 41 10.32 10.04 -3.93
N VAL A 42 11.58 10.45 -3.78
CA VAL A 42 12.42 10.94 -4.88
C VAL A 42 13.51 9.94 -5.29
N GLY A 43 13.62 8.82 -4.57
CA GLY A 43 14.63 7.79 -4.80
C GLY A 43 14.29 6.84 -5.95
N SER A 44 15.25 5.97 -6.29
CA SER A 44 15.11 4.97 -7.35
C SER A 44 13.90 4.05 -7.16
N THR A 45 13.56 3.69 -5.91
CA THR A 45 12.37 2.89 -5.58
C THR A 45 11.07 3.53 -6.08
N ALA A 46 10.88 4.82 -5.84
CA ALA A 46 9.68 5.53 -6.27
C ALA A 46 9.61 5.61 -7.81
N GLN A 47 10.75 5.87 -8.45
CA GLN A 47 10.87 5.88 -9.91
C GLN A 47 10.59 4.51 -10.53
N GLU A 48 11.07 3.42 -9.90
CA GLU A 48 10.80 2.04 -10.32
C GLU A 48 9.30 1.75 -10.26
N VAL A 49 8.64 2.06 -9.15
CA VAL A 49 7.18 1.84 -9.00
C VAL A 49 6.40 2.64 -10.05
N ILE A 50 6.79 3.89 -10.31
CA ILE A 50 6.18 4.70 -11.37
C ILE A 50 6.36 4.03 -12.74
N ALA A 51 7.60 3.78 -13.16
CA ALA A 51 7.92 3.29 -14.50
C ALA A 51 7.33 1.89 -14.76
N THR A 52 7.37 1.00 -13.76
CA THR A 52 6.77 -0.33 -13.86
C THR A 52 5.24 -0.26 -13.93
N SER A 53 4.62 0.67 -13.19
CA SER A 53 3.17 0.91 -13.29
C SER A 53 2.76 1.43 -14.66
N GLU A 54 3.56 2.32 -15.27
CA GLU A 54 3.34 2.79 -16.65
C GLU A 54 3.46 1.66 -17.67
N ASN A 55 4.35 0.70 -17.43
CA ASN A 55 4.48 -0.51 -18.22
C ASN A 55 3.37 -1.54 -17.96
N GLY A 56 2.42 -1.24 -17.07
CA GLY A 56 1.28 -2.10 -16.75
C GLY A 56 1.60 -3.23 -15.76
N PHE A 57 2.66 -3.10 -14.96
CA PHE A 57 2.94 -4.08 -13.90
C PHE A 57 1.78 -4.12 -12.89
N PRO A 58 1.22 -5.31 -12.59
CA PRO A 58 0.05 -5.44 -11.74
C PRO A 58 0.45 -5.42 -10.26
N TRP A 59 0.89 -4.27 -9.77
CA TRP A 59 1.24 -4.10 -8.37
C TRP A 59 0.06 -4.48 -7.47
N GLN A 60 0.35 -5.30 -6.46
CA GLN A 60 -0.58 -5.58 -5.38
C GLN A 60 -0.30 -4.61 -4.23
N ALA A 61 -1.31 -4.45 -3.38
CA ALA A 61 -1.18 -3.62 -2.19
C ALA A 61 -1.02 -4.51 -0.97
N SER A 62 -0.21 -4.08 -0.02
CA SER A 62 -0.13 -4.70 1.30
C SER A 62 -0.13 -3.63 2.39
N LEU A 63 -0.31 -4.05 3.64
CA LEU A 63 -0.29 -3.17 4.80
C LEU A 63 0.53 -3.77 5.95
N GLY A 64 1.24 -2.90 6.64
CA GLY A 64 1.89 -3.21 7.90
C GLY A 64 1.07 -2.63 9.05
N ALA A 65 0.67 -3.46 10.00
CA ALA A 65 -0.10 -3.03 11.16
C ALA A 65 0.42 -3.66 12.47
N SER A 66 0.30 -2.92 13.57
CA SER A 66 0.52 -3.49 14.91
C SER A 66 -0.73 -4.22 15.36
N ALA A 67 -0.58 -5.46 15.87
CA ALA A 67 -1.68 -6.21 16.44
C ALA A 67 -1.82 -5.88 17.94
N ASP A 68 -2.58 -4.83 18.26
CA ASP A 68 -2.71 -4.29 19.62
C ASP A 68 -3.45 -5.23 20.58
N LYS A 69 -4.35 -6.08 20.07
CA LYS A 69 -5.03 -7.13 20.85
C LYS A 69 -5.23 -8.34 19.97
N VAL A 70 -4.66 -9.48 20.36
CA VAL A 70 -4.78 -10.76 19.64
C VAL A 70 -5.52 -11.77 20.52
N VAL A 71 -6.35 -12.60 19.89
CA VAL A 71 -7.06 -13.70 20.54
C VAL A 71 -6.79 -14.99 19.76
N PHE A 72 -6.40 -16.05 20.45
CA PHE A 72 -6.28 -17.38 19.88
C PHE A 72 -7.65 -18.06 19.82
N ILE A 73 -8.00 -18.59 18.66
CA ILE A 73 -9.17 -19.44 18.46
C ILE A 73 -8.66 -20.88 18.43
N PRO A 74 -8.96 -21.71 19.45
CA PRO A 74 -8.51 -23.08 19.48
C PRO A 74 -9.25 -23.95 18.45
N GLU A 75 -8.72 -25.13 18.21
CA GLU A 75 -9.34 -26.15 17.36
C GLU A 75 -10.79 -26.43 17.78
N GLY A 76 -11.65 -26.72 16.79
CA GLY A 76 -13.08 -26.98 17.02
C GLY A 76 -13.89 -25.73 17.39
N LYS A 77 -13.28 -24.55 17.48
CA LYS A 77 -13.98 -23.26 17.61
C LYS A 77 -13.89 -22.45 16.32
N SER A 78 -14.78 -21.48 16.20
CA SER A 78 -14.78 -20.53 15.10
C SER A 78 -15.06 -19.14 15.62
N ALA A 79 -14.54 -18.14 14.92
CA ALA A 79 -14.88 -16.76 15.20
C ALA A 79 -14.86 -15.90 13.94
N LYS A 80 -15.67 -14.84 13.95
CA LYS A 80 -15.76 -13.91 12.82
C LYS A 80 -14.62 -12.90 12.82
N ALA A 81 -14.08 -12.61 11.63
CA ALA A 81 -13.21 -11.47 11.34
C ALA A 81 -13.45 -11.03 9.89
N ASN A 82 -13.51 -9.71 9.63
CA ASN A 82 -13.75 -9.13 8.30
C ASN A 82 -14.98 -9.72 7.59
N GLY A 83 -16.07 -9.95 8.33
CA GLY A 83 -17.33 -10.51 7.79
C GLY A 83 -17.31 -12.01 7.48
N ARG A 84 -16.19 -12.73 7.71
CA ARG A 84 -16.02 -14.16 7.43
C ARG A 84 -15.83 -14.97 8.70
N ASP A 85 -16.25 -16.24 8.70
CA ASP A 85 -15.98 -17.18 9.80
C ASP A 85 -14.62 -17.86 9.60
N HIS A 86 -13.79 -17.83 10.64
CA HIS A 86 -12.48 -18.50 10.67
C HIS A 86 -12.52 -19.65 11.67
N LYS A 87 -12.16 -20.86 11.22
CA LYS A 87 -12.04 -22.04 12.08
C LYS A 87 -10.65 -22.09 12.70
N GLY A 88 -10.59 -22.42 13.98
CA GLY A 88 -9.31 -22.64 14.67
C GLY A 88 -8.60 -23.90 14.18
N PRO A 89 -7.27 -24.02 14.40
CA PRO A 89 -6.49 -23.13 15.26
C PRO A 89 -5.95 -21.88 14.53
N VAL A 90 -6.29 -20.68 15.01
CA VAL A 90 -5.90 -19.41 14.35
C VAL A 90 -5.82 -18.24 15.33
N TYR A 91 -4.91 -17.30 15.09
CA TYR A 91 -4.88 -16.04 15.83
C TYR A 91 -5.68 -14.97 15.11
N ILE A 92 -6.61 -14.33 15.81
CA ILE A 92 -7.38 -13.20 15.30
C ILE A 92 -7.01 -11.95 16.08
N ALA A 93 -6.43 -10.97 15.40
CA ALA A 93 -6.33 -9.63 15.94
C ALA A 93 -7.74 -9.04 16.11
N ARG A 94 -8.05 -8.48 17.28
CA ARG A 94 -9.31 -7.79 17.61
C ARG A 94 -9.14 -6.29 17.61
N LYS A 95 -7.91 -5.83 17.83
CA LYS A 95 -7.50 -4.44 17.69
C LYS A 95 -6.18 -4.42 16.95
N SER A 96 -6.08 -3.52 15.98
CA SER A 96 -4.91 -3.31 15.15
C SER A 96 -4.79 -1.83 14.83
N THR A 97 -3.55 -1.33 14.70
CA THR A 97 -3.27 0.04 14.29
C THR A 97 -2.43 0.03 13.02
N LEU A 98 -2.88 0.75 11.98
CA LEU A 98 -2.19 0.84 10.71
C LEU A 98 -0.85 1.58 10.85
N GLY A 99 0.23 0.92 10.42
CA GLY A 99 1.59 1.42 10.43
C GLY A 99 1.99 2.03 9.09
N GLU A 100 1.87 1.26 8.02
CA GLU A 100 2.25 1.63 6.65
C GLU A 100 1.43 0.87 5.61
N VAL A 101 1.51 1.29 4.36
CA VAL A 101 1.06 0.52 3.21
C VAL A 101 2.18 0.37 2.20
N SER A 102 2.15 -0.72 1.43
CA SER A 102 3.23 -1.06 0.52
C SER A 102 2.72 -1.46 -0.86
N PHE A 103 3.46 -1.06 -1.88
CA PHE A 103 3.46 -1.73 -3.18
C PHE A 103 4.22 -3.05 -3.04
N VAL A 104 3.62 -4.15 -3.46
CA VAL A 104 4.25 -5.49 -3.43
C VAL A 104 4.02 -6.20 -4.75
N ALA A 105 5.02 -6.98 -5.19
CA ALA A 105 4.88 -7.77 -6.40
C ALA A 105 3.91 -8.96 -6.21
N LEU A 106 3.81 -9.46 -4.98
CA LEU A 106 2.89 -10.51 -4.56
C LEU A 106 2.39 -10.17 -3.16
N GLY A 107 1.08 -9.95 -3.04
CA GLY A 107 0.38 -9.76 -1.77
C GLY A 107 0.06 -11.08 -1.10
N ALA A 108 -0.58 -10.99 0.07
CA ALA A 108 -1.02 -12.18 0.80
C ALA A 108 -2.16 -12.93 0.07
N ASP A 109 -2.94 -12.21 -0.74
CA ASP A 109 -4.06 -12.72 -1.53
C ASP A 109 -4.25 -11.92 -2.83
N ASP A 110 -5.02 -12.51 -3.76
CA ASP A 110 -5.29 -11.96 -5.10
C ASP A 110 -6.34 -10.83 -5.11
N ASN A 111 -6.90 -10.45 -3.95
CA ASN A 111 -7.96 -9.43 -3.85
C ASN A 111 -7.41 -8.04 -3.50
N THR A 112 -6.11 -7.83 -3.66
CA THR A 112 -5.44 -6.55 -3.42
C THR A 112 -4.91 -5.94 -4.71
N GLU A 113 -5.04 -4.62 -4.86
CA GLU A 113 -4.46 -3.89 -5.99
C GLU A 113 -3.88 -2.54 -5.56
N ALA A 114 -2.74 -2.19 -6.16
CA ALA A 114 -2.11 -0.87 -6.05
C ALA A 114 -1.94 -0.27 -7.44
N ARG A 115 -2.37 0.97 -7.65
CA ARG A 115 -2.28 1.65 -8.94
C ARG A 115 -1.68 3.04 -8.77
N VAL A 116 -0.88 3.43 -9.76
CA VAL A 116 -0.39 4.80 -9.89
C VAL A 116 -1.28 5.51 -10.90
N ALA A 117 -1.99 6.54 -10.45
CA ALA A 117 -2.80 7.40 -11.30
C ALA A 117 -1.97 8.60 -11.76
N ALA A 118 -1.98 8.88 -13.07
CA ALA A 118 -1.50 10.16 -13.57
C ALA A 118 -2.56 11.23 -13.24
N ASN A 119 -2.20 12.24 -12.44
CA ASN A 119 -3.03 13.44 -12.32
C ASN A 119 -2.90 14.23 -13.63
N GLN A 120 -3.90 14.10 -14.50
CA GLN A 120 -4.13 15.06 -15.58
C GLN A 120 -4.65 16.35 -14.91
N PRO A 121 -4.00 17.51 -15.08
CA PRO A 121 -4.63 18.75 -14.65
C PRO A 121 -5.90 18.94 -15.48
N ASP A 122 -6.96 19.43 -14.86
CA ASP A 122 -8.07 20.02 -15.60
C ASP A 122 -7.49 21.20 -16.39
N ASP A 123 -7.59 21.14 -17.72
CA ASP A 123 -7.23 22.23 -18.63
C ASP A 123 -8.23 23.38 -18.44
N GLU A 124 -8.01 24.23 -17.44
CA GLU A 124 -8.61 25.57 -17.38
C GLU A 124 -7.50 26.61 -17.43
N ASP A 125 -7.16 27.04 -18.64
CA ASP A 125 -7.34 28.45 -19.08
C ASP A 125 -6.85 28.62 -20.52
N SER A 126 -7.81 28.79 -21.42
CA SER A 126 -7.60 29.28 -22.80
C SER A 126 -7.25 30.77 -22.76
N GLY A 127 -5.96 31.09 -22.89
CA GLY A 127 -5.49 32.45 -23.12
C GLY A 127 -4.53 32.49 -24.31
N GLU A 128 -5.05 32.90 -25.46
CA GLU A 128 -4.31 33.21 -26.69
C GLU A 128 -3.19 34.26 -26.48
N GLY A 129 -2.09 34.08 -27.20
CA GLY A 129 -1.02 35.06 -27.37
C GLY A 129 0.04 34.58 -28.35
N ASP A 130 -0.06 35.03 -29.60
CA ASP A 130 0.84 34.78 -30.74
C ASP A 130 2.31 35.25 -30.52
N ASP A 131 3.22 34.46 -31.10
CA ASP A 131 4.47 34.75 -31.83
C ASP A 131 5.56 35.70 -31.27
N ASP A 132 6.78 35.18 -31.04
CA ASP A 132 7.95 35.27 -31.96
C ASP A 132 9.36 35.10 -31.28
N GLN A 133 10.16 34.18 -31.85
CA GLN A 133 11.64 34.16 -32.05
C GLN A 133 12.70 33.90 -30.94
N GLU A 134 13.82 33.31 -31.42
CA GLU A 134 14.96 32.58 -30.83
C GLU A 134 15.83 33.29 -29.77
N ASP A 135 16.45 32.53 -28.83
CA ASP A 135 17.90 32.22 -28.82
C ASP A 135 18.29 31.19 -27.73
N THR A 136 19.36 30.44 -27.99
CA THR A 136 20.02 29.41 -27.17
C THR A 136 20.53 29.92 -25.80
N ILE A 137 20.42 29.11 -24.71
CA ILE A 137 21.49 28.60 -23.80
C ILE A 137 20.87 27.52 -22.87
N LEU A 138 21.53 26.38 -22.73
CA LEU A 138 21.15 25.24 -21.88
C LEU A 138 21.25 25.60 -20.38
N GLU A 139 20.12 25.86 -19.73
CA GLU A 139 20.00 25.82 -18.26
C GLU A 139 19.65 24.40 -17.79
N PRO A 140 20.06 23.98 -16.58
CA PRO A 140 19.73 22.64 -16.09
C PRO A 140 18.21 22.51 -15.94
N VAL A 141 17.63 21.63 -16.73
CA VAL A 141 16.21 21.27 -16.66
C VAL A 141 15.95 20.70 -15.26
N THR A 142 15.48 21.55 -14.35
CA THR A 142 14.76 21.11 -13.16
C THR A 142 13.40 20.68 -13.66
N ILE A 143 13.26 19.38 -13.97
CA ILE A 143 11.95 18.81 -14.31
C ILE A 143 11.09 18.95 -13.04
N PRO A 144 9.99 19.72 -13.05
CA PRO A 144 9.08 19.70 -11.92
C PRO A 144 8.47 18.30 -11.86
N ILE A 145 8.89 17.50 -10.88
CA ILE A 145 8.28 16.19 -10.62
C ILE A 145 6.87 16.50 -10.10
N LYS A 146 5.90 16.56 -11.03
CA LYS A 146 4.51 16.81 -10.69
C LYS A 146 4.04 15.63 -9.81
N PRO A 147 3.47 15.88 -8.62
CA PRO A 147 3.10 14.82 -7.70
C PRO A 147 2.06 13.90 -8.36
N ARG A 148 2.41 12.62 -8.50
CA ARG A 148 1.49 11.59 -8.98
C ARG A 148 0.67 11.05 -7.81
N SER A 149 -0.63 10.92 -8.03
CA SER A 149 -1.51 10.29 -7.07
C SER A 149 -1.35 8.77 -7.17
N CYS A 150 -1.27 8.09 -6.03
CA CYS A 150 -1.38 6.65 -5.96
C CYS A 150 -2.72 6.31 -5.31
N LEU A 151 -3.46 5.42 -5.97
CA LEU A 151 -4.71 4.90 -5.44
C LEU A 151 -4.51 3.41 -5.22
N SER A 152 -4.57 3.01 -3.96
CA SER A 152 -4.50 1.62 -3.56
C SER A 152 -5.87 1.21 -3.04
N ARG A 153 -6.46 0.22 -3.69
CA ARG A 153 -7.70 -0.40 -3.24
C ARG A 153 -7.34 -1.76 -2.66
N LEU A 154 -7.30 -1.83 -1.33
CA LEU A 154 -7.17 -3.08 -0.61
C LEU A 154 -8.57 -3.59 -0.30
N HIS A 155 -8.96 -4.77 -0.79
CA HIS A 155 -10.05 -5.47 -0.12
C HIS A 155 -9.55 -5.96 1.24
N ALA A 156 -10.38 -5.79 2.26
CA ALA A 156 -9.99 -5.96 3.65
C ALA A 156 -9.99 -7.45 3.99
N GLU A 157 -9.04 -8.19 3.44
CA GLU A 157 -8.83 -9.58 3.83
C GLU A 157 -8.02 -9.60 5.15
N ASP A 158 -7.12 -8.62 5.38
CA ASP A 158 -6.06 -8.74 6.40
C ASP A 158 -5.93 -7.64 7.45
N VAL A 159 -6.88 -6.73 7.59
CA VAL A 159 -6.85 -5.75 8.70
C VAL A 159 -7.00 -6.39 10.10
N HIS A 160 -7.29 -7.69 10.11
CA HIS A 160 -7.15 -8.63 11.22
C HIS A 160 -6.75 -10.00 10.65
N ALA A 161 -5.56 -10.09 10.05
CA ALA A 161 -5.00 -11.35 9.54
C ALA A 161 -5.28 -12.48 10.52
N ALA A 162 -5.98 -13.50 10.03
CA ALA A 162 -6.04 -14.78 10.69
C ALA A 162 -4.62 -15.36 10.53
N ILE A 163 -3.69 -15.01 11.42
CA ILE A 163 -2.29 -15.42 11.26
C ILE A 163 -2.30 -16.94 11.41
N PRO A 164 -2.01 -17.72 10.33
CA PRO A 164 -1.89 -19.16 10.46
C PRO A 164 -0.76 -19.46 11.45
N ILE A 165 -0.87 -20.57 12.18
CA ILE A 165 0.12 -20.95 13.21
C ILE A 165 1.55 -20.95 12.65
N ASP A 166 1.73 -21.23 11.36
CA ASP A 166 3.05 -21.28 10.71
C ASP A 166 3.63 -19.91 10.32
N ALA A 167 2.84 -18.82 10.39
CA ALA A 167 3.30 -17.46 10.12
C ALA A 167 3.70 -16.68 11.39
N VAL A 168 3.55 -17.27 12.58
CA VAL A 168 4.13 -16.73 13.81
C VAL A 168 5.56 -17.25 13.90
N GLN A 169 6.53 -16.43 13.48
CA GLN A 169 7.95 -16.70 13.73
C GLN A 169 8.22 -16.65 15.24
N VAL A 170 8.00 -17.76 15.93
CA VAL A 170 8.54 -18.01 17.28
C VAL A 170 10.05 -18.17 17.13
N PRO A 171 10.89 -17.48 17.93
CA PRO A 171 12.33 -17.64 17.87
C PRO A 171 12.71 -19.04 18.37
N GLY A 172 12.83 -19.99 17.45
CA GLY A 172 13.20 -21.38 17.69
C GLY A 172 13.68 -22.02 16.38
N PRO A 173 14.52 -23.07 16.43
CA PRO A 173 15.34 -23.48 15.29
C PRO A 173 14.48 -23.99 14.12
N CYS A 174 14.77 -23.41 12.95
CA CYS A 174 14.14 -23.63 11.66
C CYS A 174 14.30 -25.10 11.19
N VAL A 175 13.19 -25.76 10.85
CA VAL A 175 13.19 -26.97 10.02
C VAL A 175 12.08 -26.82 8.97
N LEU A 176 12.48 -26.54 7.73
CA LEU A 176 11.62 -26.52 6.55
C LEU A 176 11.55 -27.93 5.95
N GLN A 177 10.34 -28.47 5.76
CA GLN A 177 10.11 -29.48 4.73
C GLN A 177 8.89 -29.09 3.90
N SER A 178 9.13 -29.10 2.59
CA SER A 178 8.22 -28.72 1.51
C SER A 178 7.45 -29.95 1.03
N THR A 179 6.15 -29.78 0.81
CA THR A 179 5.42 -30.27 -0.36
C THR A 179 4.35 -29.26 -0.72
#